data_AF-A0A9E0W6Q9-F1
#
_entry.id   AF-A0A9E0W6Q9-F1
#
_cell.length_a   1.000
_cell.length_b   1.000
_cell.length_c   1.000
_cell.angle_alpha   90.00
_cell.angle_beta   90.00
_cell.angle_gamma   90.00
#
_symmetry.space_group_name_H-M   'P 1'
#
loop_
_entity.id
_entity.type
_entity.pdbx_description
1 polymer ?
#
loop_
_entity_poly.entity_id
_entity_poly.type
_entity_poly.pdbx_seq_one_letter_code
_entity_poly.pdbx_strand_id
1 'polypeptide(L)'
;ERGELNELDRQVIESLESGQLVSRNPLDEIEKKSTFGERTADKVAKFGGSWTFILSFTVVLIAWITINVVGLSAKPFDPYPFILLNLVLSCLAAMQAPVIMMSQGRQGTKDRLRAENDYRVNLKAELEIRQLHEKIDHQLAHQWQKLVELQQIQIELLEESTDGNR
;
A
#
# COMPACT_ATOMS: atom_id res chain seq x y z
N GLU A 1 6.83 11.12 -16.13
CA GLU A 1 6.29 11.60 -14.84
C GLU A 1 5.13 12.60 -14.98
N ARG A 2 5.29 13.82 -15.53
CA ARG A 2 4.15 14.79 -15.64
C ARG A 2 2.93 14.30 -16.44
N GLY A 3 3.13 13.41 -17.43
CA GLY A 3 2.02 12.84 -18.20
C GLY A 3 1.20 11.80 -17.43
N GLU A 4 1.84 10.99 -16.59
CA GLU A 4 1.15 9.94 -15.81
C GLU A 4 0.28 10.56 -14.71
N LEU A 5 0.78 11.60 -14.04
CA LEU A 5 0.00 12.33 -13.03
C LEU A 5 -1.28 12.93 -13.62
N ASN A 6 -1.21 13.50 -14.83
CA ASN A 6 -2.37 14.10 -15.51
C ASN A 6 -3.43 13.05 -15.93
N GLU A 7 -2.99 11.87 -16.34
CA GLU A 7 -3.89 10.74 -16.63
C GLU A 7 -4.60 10.26 -15.35
N LEU A 8 -3.87 10.18 -14.24
CA LEU A 8 -4.43 9.80 -12.94
C LEU A 8 -5.49 10.79 -12.46
N ASP A 9 -5.21 12.09 -12.52
CA ASP A 9 -6.13 13.15 -12.12
C ASP A 9 -7.44 13.06 -12.92
N ARG A 10 -7.32 12.85 -14.24
CA ARG A 10 -8.47 12.70 -15.14
C ARG A 10 -9.33 11.49 -14.78
N GLN A 11 -8.72 10.36 -14.48
CA GLN A 11 -9.45 9.14 -14.06
C GLN A 11 -10.19 9.35 -12.74
N VAL A 12 -9.61 10.10 -11.79
CA VAL A 12 -10.28 10.41 -10.52
C VAL A 12 -11.49 11.30 -10.75
N ILE A 13 -11.38 12.32 -11.61
CA ILE A 13 -12.50 13.20 -11.96
C ILE A 13 -13.64 12.41 -12.62
N GLU A 14 -13.34 11.51 -13.57
CA GLU A 14 -14.34 10.64 -14.21
C GLU A 14 -15.01 9.68 -13.20
N SER A 15 -14.26 9.20 -12.20
CA SER A 15 -14.80 8.35 -11.14
C SER A 15 -15.75 9.08 -10.18
N LEU A 16 -15.63 10.41 -10.05
CA LEU A 16 -16.54 11.24 -9.27
C LEU A 16 -17.88 11.41 -9.98
N GLU A 17 -17.86 11.62 -11.30
CA GLU A 17 -19.08 11.76 -12.12
C GLU A 17 -19.88 10.46 -12.20
N SER A 18 -19.19 9.31 -12.27
CA SER A 18 -19.82 7.99 -12.43
C SER A 18 -20.30 7.35 -11.11
N GLY A 19 -20.01 7.96 -9.95
CA GLY A 19 -20.38 7.43 -8.64
C GLY A 19 -19.75 6.07 -8.29
N GLN A 20 -18.73 5.63 -9.05
CA GLN A 20 -18.09 4.34 -8.84
C GLN A 20 -17.11 4.37 -7.66
N LEU A 21 -17.02 3.26 -6.94
CA LEU A 21 -16.03 3.08 -5.89
C LEU A 21 -14.64 3.00 -6.52
N VAL A 22 -13.79 3.99 -6.25
CA VAL A 22 -12.36 3.99 -6.62
C VAL A 22 -11.58 2.90 -5.85
N SER A 23 -12.20 2.31 -4.83
CA SER A 23 -11.64 1.21 -4.02
C SER A 23 -11.66 -0.15 -4.74
N ARG A 24 -11.14 -0.21 -5.97
CA ARG A 24 -10.79 -1.50 -6.59
C ARG A 24 -9.39 -1.84 -6.11
N ASN A 25 -9.25 -2.90 -5.32
CA ASN A 25 -7.95 -3.30 -4.77
C ASN A 25 -6.98 -3.66 -5.91
N PRO A 26 -5.95 -2.83 -6.19
CA PRO A 26 -5.05 -3.06 -7.32
C PRO A 26 -4.26 -4.36 -7.17
N LEU A 27 -4.08 -4.83 -5.93
CA LEU A 27 -3.33 -6.05 -5.65
C LEU A 27 -4.02 -7.30 -6.16
N ASP A 28 -5.35 -7.32 -6.22
CA ASP A 28 -6.11 -8.49 -6.67
C ASP A 28 -5.90 -8.74 -8.17
N GLU A 29 -5.65 -7.70 -8.96
CA GLU A 29 -5.32 -7.83 -10.38
C GLU A 29 -3.89 -8.32 -10.62
N ILE A 30 -2.95 -7.88 -9.78
CA ILE A 30 -1.55 -8.35 -9.83
C ILE A 30 -1.51 -9.83 -9.47
N GLU A 31 -2.22 -10.23 -8.42
CA GLU A 31 -2.22 -11.62 -7.96
C GLU A 31 -2.89 -12.57 -8.97
N LYS A 32 -3.94 -12.10 -9.67
CA LYS A 32 -4.58 -12.85 -10.76
C LYS A 32 -3.68 -13.02 -11.99
N LYS A 33 -2.76 -12.09 -12.25
CA LYS A 33 -1.83 -12.12 -13.39
C LYS A 33 -0.47 -12.76 -13.07
N SER A 34 -0.22 -13.12 -11.82
CA SER A 34 1.09 -13.63 -11.40
C SER A 34 1.33 -15.05 -11.91
N THR A 35 2.52 -15.26 -12.49
CA THR A 35 2.92 -16.56 -13.03
C THR A 35 3.25 -17.56 -11.91
N PHE A 36 3.23 -18.87 -12.23
CA PHE A 36 3.57 -19.92 -11.25
C PHE A 36 4.96 -19.70 -10.64
N GLY A 37 5.93 -19.29 -11.45
CA GLY A 37 7.31 -18.99 -11.03
C GLY A 37 7.38 -17.86 -10.01
N GLU A 38 6.66 -16.77 -10.24
CA GLU A 38 6.57 -15.65 -9.29
C GLU A 38 5.95 -16.06 -7.96
N ARG A 39 4.88 -16.86 -7.98
CA ARG A 39 4.23 -17.37 -6.76
C ARG A 39 5.16 -18.27 -5.95
N THR A 40 5.97 -19.08 -6.61
CA THR A 40 6.99 -19.91 -5.93
C THR A 40 8.15 -19.09 -5.38
N ALA A 41 8.67 -18.12 -6.15
CA ALA A 41 9.74 -17.24 -5.71
C ALA A 41 9.36 -16.47 -4.44
N ASP A 42 8.10 -16.04 -4.34
CA ASP A 42 7.58 -15.34 -3.16
C ASP A 42 7.54 -16.19 -1.91
N LYS A 43 7.12 -17.43 -2.06
CA LYS A 43 7.10 -18.39 -0.96
C LYS A 43 8.53 -18.68 -0.51
N VAL A 44 9.45 -18.86 -1.44
CA VAL A 44 10.87 -19.09 -1.15
C VAL A 44 11.49 -17.88 -0.47
N ALA A 45 11.23 -16.65 -0.94
CA ALA A 45 11.75 -15.43 -0.33
C ALA A 45 11.19 -15.21 1.08
N LYS A 46 9.88 -15.45 1.29
CA LYS A 46 9.26 -15.38 2.63
C LYS A 46 9.79 -16.45 3.58
N PHE A 47 10.00 -17.66 3.08
CA PHE A 47 10.54 -18.76 3.88
C PHE A 47 12.01 -18.54 4.23
N GLY A 48 12.84 -18.15 3.25
CA GLY A 48 14.26 -17.86 3.44
C GLY A 48 14.52 -16.64 4.33
N GLY A 49 13.58 -15.71 4.43
CA GLY A 49 13.63 -14.57 5.35
C GLY A 49 13.08 -14.85 6.76
N SER A 50 12.61 -16.06 7.06
CA SER A 50 12.03 -16.38 8.37
C SER A 50 13.11 -16.71 9.41
N TRP A 51 12.91 -16.23 10.64
CA TRP A 51 13.73 -16.62 11.80
C TRP A 51 13.73 -18.13 12.06
N THR A 52 12.61 -18.81 11.77
CA THR A 52 12.50 -20.26 11.92
C THR A 52 13.41 -21.02 10.95
N PHE A 53 13.56 -20.50 9.72
CA PHE A 53 14.45 -21.08 8.72
C PHE A 53 15.90 -20.95 9.17
N ILE A 54 16.31 -19.76 9.60
CA ILE A 54 17.68 -19.49 10.10
C ILE A 54 18.04 -20.46 11.22
N LEU A 55 17.19 -20.59 12.24
CA LEU A 55 17.43 -21.49 13.36
C LEU A 55 17.51 -22.96 12.93
N SER A 56 16.56 -23.43 12.10
CA SER A 56 16.56 -24.81 11.61
C SER A 56 17.80 -25.12 10.77
N PHE A 57 18.23 -24.18 9.94
CA PHE A 57 19.42 -24.30 9.10
C PHE A 57 20.69 -24.37 9.95
N THR A 58 20.82 -23.51 10.97
CA THR A 58 21.93 -23.56 11.94
C THR A 58 22.01 -24.92 12.65
N VAL A 59 20.88 -25.48 13.10
CA VAL A 59 20.85 -26.80 13.75
C VAL A 59 21.33 -27.89 12.79
N VAL A 60 20.88 -27.88 11.53
CA VAL A 60 21.33 -28.84 10.50
C VAL A 60 22.84 -28.73 10.24
N LEU A 61 23.38 -27.51 10.17
CA LEU A 61 24.82 -27.30 10.00
C LEU A 61 25.62 -27.85 11.19
N ILE A 62 25.19 -27.57 12.43
CA ILE A 62 25.82 -28.11 13.63
C ILE A 62 25.77 -29.64 13.61
N ALA A 63 24.61 -30.23 13.31
CA ALA A 63 24.44 -31.67 13.23
C ALA A 63 25.37 -32.29 12.17
N TRP A 64 25.48 -31.69 10.99
CA TRP A 64 26.39 -32.13 9.92
C TRP A 64 27.85 -32.13 10.38
N ILE A 65 28.28 -31.04 11.03
CA ILE A 65 29.63 -30.92 11.59
C ILE A 65 29.85 -31.98 12.67
N THR A 66 28.92 -32.14 13.62
CA THR A 66 29.04 -33.13 14.70
C THR A 66 29.13 -34.55 14.15
N ILE A 67 28.32 -34.94 13.17
CA ILE A 67 28.36 -36.27 12.55
C ILE A 67 29.72 -36.52 11.89
N ASN A 68 30.25 -35.54 11.14
CA ASN A 68 31.52 -35.71 10.41
C ASN A 68 32.75 -35.64 11.34
N VAL A 69 32.69 -34.91 12.45
CA VAL A 69 33.77 -34.81 13.45
C VAL A 69 33.78 -36.02 14.40
N VAL A 70 32.61 -36.46 14.89
CA VAL A 70 32.52 -37.57 15.86
C VAL A 70 32.60 -38.93 15.15
N GLY A 71 32.18 -39.03 13.88
CA GLY A 71 32.28 -40.24 13.05
C GLY A 71 33.71 -40.64 12.65
N LEU A 72 34.74 -40.04 13.26
CA LEU A 72 36.17 -40.17 12.94
C LEU A 72 36.71 -41.62 12.98
N SER A 73 35.99 -42.56 13.60
CA SER A 73 36.43 -43.95 13.74
C SER A 73 36.23 -44.84 12.50
N ALA A 74 35.38 -44.44 11.53
CA ALA A 74 34.96 -45.34 10.44
C ALA A 74 35.21 -44.85 9.01
N LYS A 75 35.84 -43.68 8.82
CA LYS A 75 36.05 -42.91 7.56
C LYS A 75 35.00 -41.78 7.40
N PRO A 76 35.35 -40.52 7.71
CA PRO A 76 34.43 -39.39 7.59
C PRO A 76 34.08 -39.08 6.12
N PHE A 77 32.83 -38.68 5.89
CA PHE A 77 32.29 -38.36 4.55
C PHE A 77 32.77 -36.99 4.06
N ASP A 78 32.82 -35.99 4.96
CA ASP A 78 33.29 -34.63 4.71
C ASP A 78 34.29 -34.21 5.81
N PRO A 79 35.58 -34.62 5.73
CA PRO A 79 36.58 -34.29 6.73
C PRO A 79 36.89 -32.78 6.74
N TYR A 80 37.33 -32.27 7.90
CA TYR A 80 37.81 -30.90 8.04
C TYR A 80 38.87 -30.61 6.96
N PRO A 81 38.72 -29.57 6.12
CA PRO A 81 37.96 -28.32 6.30
C PRO A 81 36.53 -28.27 5.69
N PHE A 82 35.83 -29.40 5.53
CA PHE A 82 34.44 -29.50 5.03
C PHE A 82 34.25 -28.95 3.60
N ILE A 83 34.90 -29.58 2.62
CA ILE A 83 34.87 -29.10 1.22
C ILE A 83 33.48 -29.21 0.59
N LEU A 84 32.72 -30.26 0.93
CA LEU A 84 31.39 -30.49 0.37
C LEU A 84 30.39 -29.50 0.95
N LEU A 85 30.44 -29.28 2.27
CA LEU A 85 29.62 -28.27 2.92
C LEU A 85 29.87 -26.87 2.35
N ASN A 86 31.15 -26.50 2.18
CA ASN A 86 31.52 -25.21 1.61
C ASN A 86 31.02 -25.05 0.16
N LEU A 87 31.11 -26.10 -0.66
CA LEU A 87 30.60 -26.07 -2.03
C LEU A 87 29.09 -25.83 -2.07
N VAL A 88 28.32 -26.55 -1.23
CA VAL A 88 26.87 -26.40 -1.14
C VAL A 88 26.49 -24.99 -0.66
N LEU A 89 27.13 -24.50 0.41
CA LEU A 89 26.88 -23.14 0.92
C LEU A 89 27.20 -22.06 -0.11
N SER A 90 28.28 -22.22 -0.87
CA SER A 90 28.66 -21.29 -1.92
C SER A 90 27.65 -21.28 -3.08
N CYS A 91 27.16 -22.46 -3.47
CA CYS A 91 26.10 -22.58 -4.47
C CYS A 91 24.78 -21.95 -4.00
N LEU A 92 24.39 -22.19 -2.75
CA LEU A 92 23.20 -21.58 -2.15
C LEU A 92 23.31 -20.06 -2.10
N ALA A 93 24.44 -19.53 -1.66
CA ALA A 93 24.69 -18.09 -1.60
C ALA A 93 24.65 -17.44 -3.00
N ALA A 94 25.21 -18.10 -4.02
CA ALA A 94 25.18 -17.62 -5.40
C ALA A 94 23.75 -17.52 -5.95
N MET A 95 22.87 -18.47 -5.64
CA MET A 95 21.45 -18.40 -6.01
C MET A 95 20.65 -17.40 -5.17
N GLN A 96 21.12 -17.05 -3.97
CA GLN A 96 20.37 -16.20 -3.05
C GLN A 96 20.20 -14.77 -3.57
N ALA A 97 21.25 -14.17 -4.14
CA ALA A 97 21.20 -12.78 -4.60
C ALA A 97 20.17 -12.53 -5.72
N PRO A 98 20.08 -13.35 -6.79
CA PRO A 98 19.03 -13.24 -7.81
C PRO A 98 17.63 -13.43 -7.24
N VAL A 99 17.41 -14.41 -6.35
CA VAL A 99 16.10 -14.66 -5.74
C VAL A 99 15.67 -13.49 -4.87
N ILE A 100 16.58 -12.93 -4.07
CA ILE A 100 16.33 -11.72 -3.29
C ILE A 100 15.99 -10.56 -4.23
N MET A 101 16.79 -10.32 -5.27
CA MET A 101 16.58 -9.22 -6.22
C MET A 101 15.24 -9.33 -6.95
N MET A 102 14.85 -10.54 -7.38
CA MET A 102 13.54 -10.79 -7.99
C MET A 102 12.40 -10.51 -7.00
N SER A 103 12.55 -10.95 -5.74
CA SER A 103 11.55 -10.69 -4.71
C SER A 103 11.42 -9.20 -4.37
N GLN A 104 12.54 -8.47 -4.36
CA GLN A 104 12.59 -7.03 -4.12
C GLN A 104 11.96 -6.23 -5.26
N GLY A 105 12.32 -6.50 -6.52
CA GLY A 105 11.73 -5.80 -7.67
C GLY A 105 10.21 -5.95 -7.73
N ARG A 106 9.71 -7.12 -7.34
CA ARG A 106 8.28 -7.38 -7.31
C ARG A 106 7.57 -6.71 -6.12
N GLN A 107 8.20 -6.66 -4.94
CA GLN A 107 7.67 -5.86 -3.82
C GLN A 107 7.63 -4.37 -4.16
N GLY A 108 8.69 -3.82 -4.76
CA GLY A 108 8.70 -2.42 -5.22
C GLY A 108 7.59 -2.11 -6.23
N THR A 109 7.26 -3.05 -7.12
CA THR A 109 6.13 -2.91 -8.04
C THR A 109 4.78 -2.86 -7.30
N LYS A 110 4.58 -3.72 -6.29
CA LYS A 110 3.37 -3.71 -5.46
C LYS A 110 3.25 -2.42 -4.65
N ASP A 111 4.35 -1.97 -4.07
CA ASP A 111 4.38 -0.76 -3.26
C ASP A 111 4.12 0.50 -4.10
N ARG A 112 4.64 0.55 -5.33
CA ARG A 112 4.32 1.63 -6.28
C ARG A 112 2.83 1.68 -6.60
N LEU A 113 2.21 0.54 -6.90
CA LEU A 113 0.79 0.48 -7.22
C LEU A 113 -0.11 0.81 -6.01
N ARG A 114 0.32 0.45 -4.79
CA ARG A 114 -0.34 0.89 -3.55
C ARG A 114 -0.27 2.41 -3.40
N ALA A 115 0.91 2.99 -3.55
CA ALA A 115 1.10 4.43 -3.44
C ALA A 115 0.27 5.20 -4.49
N GLU A 116 0.19 4.68 -5.72
CA GLU A 116 -0.64 5.24 -6.78
C GLU A 116 -2.15 5.20 -6.44
N ASN A 117 -2.62 4.08 -5.88
CA ASN A 117 -4.01 3.96 -5.45
C ASN A 117 -4.33 4.84 -4.24
N ASP A 118 -3.44 4.91 -3.25
CA ASP A 118 -3.60 5.78 -2.08
C ASP A 118 -3.64 7.24 -2.51
N TYR A 119 -2.83 7.64 -3.49
CA TYR A 119 -2.89 8.97 -4.10
C TYR A 119 -4.26 9.25 -4.73
N ARG A 120 -4.79 8.33 -5.54
CA ARG A 120 -6.13 8.47 -6.14
C ARG A 120 -7.24 8.62 -5.10
N VAL A 121 -7.19 7.83 -4.04
CA VAL A 121 -8.18 7.90 -2.94
C VAL A 121 -8.09 9.25 -2.22
N ASN A 122 -6.88 9.73 -1.95
CA ASN A 122 -6.68 11.01 -1.29
C ASN A 122 -7.16 12.18 -2.15
N LEU A 123 -6.81 12.18 -3.45
CA LEU A 123 -7.27 13.20 -4.40
C LEU A 123 -8.80 13.22 -4.50
N LYS A 124 -9.44 12.04 -4.55
CA LYS A 124 -10.89 11.93 -4.54
C LYS A 124 -11.50 12.54 -3.27
N ALA A 125 -10.95 12.21 -2.11
CA ALA A 125 -11.42 12.76 -0.83
C ALA A 125 -11.24 14.29 -0.78
N GLU A 126 -10.13 14.81 -1.28
CA GLU A 126 -9.89 16.26 -1.36
C GLU A 126 -10.95 16.95 -2.24
N LEU A 127 -11.26 16.39 -3.41
CA LEU A 127 -12.27 16.94 -4.32
C LEU A 127 -13.68 16.87 -3.72
N GLU A 128 -14.05 15.75 -3.08
CA GLU A 128 -15.34 15.62 -2.39
C GLU A 128 -15.47 16.65 -1.25
N ILE A 129 -14.41 16.87 -0.47
CA ILE A 129 -14.39 17.90 0.58
C ILE A 129 -14.57 19.30 -0.01
N ARG A 130 -13.86 19.63 -1.11
CA ARG A 130 -14.04 20.93 -1.79
C ARG A 130 -15.47 21.13 -2.28
N GLN A 131 -16.06 20.11 -2.91
CA GLN A 131 -17.46 20.16 -3.37
C GLN A 131 -18.46 20.31 -2.22
N LEU A 132 -18.21 19.66 -1.08
CA LEU A 132 -19.02 19.84 0.12
C LEU A 132 -18.89 21.27 0.66
N HIS A 133 -17.67 21.83 0.67
CA HIS A 133 -17.42 23.20 1.11
C HIS A 133 -18.20 24.22 0.26
N GLU A 134 -18.13 24.11 -1.07
CA GLU A 134 -18.90 24.98 -1.98
C GLU A 134 -20.41 24.90 -1.75
N LYS A 135 -20.95 23.68 -1.52
CA LYS A 135 -22.37 23.50 -1.22
C LYS A 135 -22.76 24.14 0.13
N ILE A 136 -21.90 24.01 1.14
CA ILE A 136 -22.10 24.62 2.47
C ILE A 136 -22.09 26.14 2.34
N ASP A 137 -21.12 26.71 1.64
CA ASP A 137 -21.02 28.16 1.44
C ASP A 137 -22.25 28.72 0.70
N HIS A 138 -22.69 28.02 -0.35
CA HIS A 138 -23.91 28.39 -1.07
C HIS A 138 -25.15 28.34 -0.16
N GLN A 139 -25.28 27.30 0.69
CA GLN A 139 -26.38 27.21 1.64
C GLN A 139 -26.32 28.32 2.70
N LEU A 140 -25.13 28.61 3.24
CA LEU A 140 -24.93 29.68 4.21
C LEU A 140 -25.30 31.05 3.64
N ALA A 141 -24.89 31.35 2.41
CA ALA A 141 -25.26 32.60 1.72
C ALA A 141 -26.78 32.75 1.59
N HIS A 142 -27.47 31.66 1.23
CA HIS A 142 -28.94 31.67 1.15
C HIS A 142 -29.61 31.87 2.52
N GLN A 143 -29.09 31.25 3.58
CA GLN A 143 -29.58 31.48 4.95
C GLN A 143 -29.34 32.92 5.41
N TRP A 144 -28.19 33.50 5.07
CA TRP A 144 -27.87 34.90 5.38
C TRP A 144 -28.84 35.87 4.73
N GLN A 145 -29.20 35.67 3.45
CA GLN A 145 -30.20 36.50 2.78
C GLN A 145 -31.55 36.47 3.51
N LYS A 146 -32.01 35.28 3.93
CA LYS A 146 -33.26 35.14 4.69
C LYS A 146 -33.23 35.85 6.04
N LEU A 147 -32.09 35.79 6.74
CA LEU A 147 -31.93 36.48 8.02
C LEU A 147 -32.01 38.01 7.85
N VAL A 148 -31.39 38.55 6.79
CA VAL A 148 -31.46 39.98 6.46
C VAL A 148 -32.89 40.41 6.11
N GLU A 149 -33.59 39.62 5.29
CA GLU A 149 -34.99 39.89 4.93
C GLU A 149 -35.90 39.90 6.17
N LEU A 150 -35.76 38.92 7.06
CA LEU A 150 -36.51 38.88 8.32
C LEU A 150 -36.18 40.04 9.27
N GLN A 151 -34.93 40.51 9.28
CA GLN A 151 -34.56 41.71 10.05
C GLN A 151 -35.19 42.96 9.47
N GLN A 152 -35.23 43.10 8.15
CA GLN A 152 -35.80 44.27 7.48
C GLN A 152 -37.32 44.35 7.70
N ILE A 153 -38.02 43.23 7.61
CA ILE A 153 -39.45 43.13 7.96
C ILE A 153 -39.68 43.53 9.43
N GLN A 154 -38.81 43.12 10.36
CA GLN A 154 -38.94 43.52 11.77
C GLN A 154 -38.75 45.02 11.98
N ILE A 155 -37.80 45.64 11.27
CA ILE A 155 -37.58 47.10 11.34
C ILE A 155 -38.80 47.85 10.80
N GLU A 156 -39.33 47.43 9.65
CA GLU A 156 -40.53 48.03 9.04
C GLU A 156 -41.76 47.94 9.96
N LEU A 157 -42.00 46.76 10.57
CA LEU A 157 -43.08 46.58 11.54
C LEU A 157 -42.91 47.46 12.78
N LEU A 158 -41.67 47.66 13.26
CA LEU A 158 -41.40 48.55 14.38
C LEU A 158 -41.68 50.01 14.02
N GLU A 159 -41.27 50.46 12.83
CA GLU A 159 -41.56 51.82 12.34
C GLU A 159 -43.06 52.07 12.25
N GLU A 160 -43.83 51.16 11.65
CA GLU A 160 -45.30 51.28 11.54
C GLU A 160 -45.97 51.34 12.92
N SER A 161 -45.51 50.53 13.89
CA SER A 161 -46.06 50.53 15.25
C SER A 161 -45.77 51.83 16.02
N THR A 162 -44.62 52.48 15.76
CA THR A 162 -44.28 53.76 16.37
C THR A 162 -45.00 54.95 15.73
N ASP A 163 -45.33 54.86 14.44
CA ASP A 163 -46.05 55.92 13.72
C ASP A 163 -47.56 55.87 14.01
N GLY A 164 -48.13 54.67 14.18
CA GLY A 164 -49.53 54.49 14.59
C GLY A 164 -49.87 54.87 16.04
N ASN A 165 -48.86 55.17 16.87
CA ASN A 165 -49.03 55.60 18.26
C ASN A 165 -48.85 57.12 18.46
N ARG A 166 -48.78 57.88 17.36
CA ARG A 166 -48.80 59.35 17.30
C ARG A 166 -50.11 59.87 16.74
#